data_AF-A0A8B6F1N4-F1
#
_entry.id   AF-A0A8B6F1N4-F1
#
_cell.length_a   1.000
_cell.length_b   1.000
_cell.length_c   1.000
_cell.angle_alpha   90.00
_cell.angle_beta   90.00
_cell.angle_gamma   90.00
#
_symmetry.space_group_name_H-M   'P 1'
#
loop_
_entity.id
_entity.type
_entity.pdbx_description
1 polymer ?
#
loop_
_entity_poly.entity_id
_entity_poly.type
_entity_poly.pdbx_seq_one_letter_code
_entity_poly.pdbx_strand_id
1 'polypeptide(L)'
;MITAAVMYVMMRSFNKHALPSNRNDLKFMIWCLYGMLLFAVNISRLFIATHFPHQVVAGTIAGMLLGEVIKHEHVSKLALRHYLGWCTLLLILVAVTYYTILLIGLDPFWSIAKAVKWCANPDWVHPDTSLFFSIDRDISTLSGFGVSLYLAKRLKVDSELRNPMVKCLQIILSIAVTLTMESYKIPHQNELIFYIGGFVKFFSMVNIVVVVIPYCLKKCFEPVERIKNS
;
A
#
# COMPACT_ATOMS: atom_id res chain seq x y z
N MET A 1 -11.00 -4.61 4.61
CA MET A 1 -9.76 -4.73 5.40
C MET A 1 -8.60 -5.03 4.46
N ILE A 2 -7.65 -4.11 4.34
CA ILE A 2 -6.52 -4.23 3.39
C ILE A 2 -5.64 -5.45 3.74
N THR A 3 -5.41 -5.71 5.03
CA THR A 3 -4.64 -6.86 5.52
C THR A 3 -5.19 -8.19 5.01
N ALA A 4 -6.52 -8.34 4.92
CA ALA A 4 -7.15 -9.56 4.42
C ALA A 4 -6.77 -9.81 2.94
N ALA A 5 -6.83 -8.78 2.10
CA ALA A 5 -6.47 -8.85 0.69
C ALA A 5 -4.97 -9.16 0.48
N VAL A 6 -4.09 -8.42 1.17
CA VAL A 6 -2.64 -8.57 1.03
C VAL A 6 -2.20 -9.96 1.49
N MET A 7 -2.62 -10.37 2.69
CA MET A 7 -2.25 -11.67 3.23
C MET A 7 -2.82 -12.81 2.37
N TYR A 8 -4.02 -12.65 1.79
CA TYR A 8 -4.60 -13.63 0.87
C TYR A 8 -3.74 -13.82 -0.39
N VAL A 9 -3.34 -12.71 -1.05
CA VAL A 9 -2.50 -12.74 -2.25
C VAL A 9 -1.12 -13.31 -1.95
N MET A 10 -0.48 -12.88 -0.86
CA MET A 10 0.83 -13.38 -0.43
C MET A 10 0.79 -14.88 -0.14
N MET A 11 -0.18 -15.33 0.65
CA MET A 11 -0.34 -16.73 1.03
C MET A 11 -0.50 -17.62 -0.20
N ARG A 12 -1.34 -17.21 -1.15
CA ARG A 12 -1.58 -17.97 -2.37
C ARG A 12 -0.35 -18.00 -3.29
N SER A 13 0.39 -16.89 -3.38
CA SER A 13 1.64 -16.83 -4.13
C SER A 13 2.71 -17.75 -3.53
N PHE A 14 2.85 -17.74 -2.20
CA PHE A 14 3.77 -18.61 -1.47
C PHE A 14 3.43 -20.09 -1.67
N ASN A 15 2.15 -20.44 -1.56
CA ASN A 15 1.70 -21.81 -1.76
C ASN A 15 1.93 -22.32 -3.21
N LYS A 16 1.83 -21.42 -4.20
CA LYS A 16 2.07 -21.77 -5.61
C LYS A 16 3.55 -21.90 -5.97
N HIS A 17 4.43 -21.03 -5.44
CA HIS A 17 5.84 -20.93 -5.88
C HIS A 17 6.85 -21.54 -4.90
N ALA A 18 6.57 -21.52 -3.59
CA ALA A 18 7.52 -21.97 -2.58
C ALA A 18 7.29 -23.42 -2.12
N LEU A 19 6.07 -23.95 -2.27
CA LEU A 19 5.71 -25.28 -1.77
C LEU A 19 5.62 -26.32 -2.89
N PRO A 20 6.32 -27.47 -2.77
CA PRO A 20 6.18 -28.56 -3.72
C PRO A 20 4.76 -29.14 -3.69
N SER A 21 4.28 -29.57 -4.86
CA SER A 21 2.88 -29.99 -5.06
C SER A 21 2.44 -31.09 -4.09
N ASN A 22 3.38 -31.97 -3.69
CA ASN A 22 3.12 -33.20 -2.95
C ASN A 22 2.99 -33.05 -1.42
N ARG A 23 3.12 -31.84 -0.83
CA ARG A 23 3.02 -31.63 0.63
C ARG A 23 1.70 -30.96 1.04
N ASN A 24 0.59 -31.67 0.88
CA ASN A 24 -0.75 -31.15 1.22
C ASN A 24 -0.90 -30.78 2.69
N ASP A 25 -0.24 -31.50 3.61
CA ASP A 25 -0.28 -31.19 5.05
C ASP A 25 0.33 -29.84 5.36
N LEU A 26 1.46 -29.51 4.72
CA LEU A 26 2.11 -28.21 4.89
C LEU A 26 1.27 -27.09 4.30
N LYS A 27 0.64 -27.33 3.13
CA LYS A 27 -0.31 -26.37 2.55
C LYS A 27 -1.48 -26.11 3.50
N PHE A 28 -2.03 -27.16 4.08
CA PHE A 28 -3.12 -27.06 5.05
C PHE A 28 -2.69 -26.30 6.31
N MET A 29 -1.55 -26.64 6.91
CA MET A 29 -1.02 -25.94 8.08
C MET A 29 -0.85 -24.44 7.84
N ILE A 30 -0.32 -24.04 6.68
CA ILE A 30 -0.10 -22.63 6.39
C ILE A 30 -1.45 -21.92 6.14
N TRP A 31 -2.44 -22.58 5.53
CA TRP A 31 -3.81 -22.03 5.42
C TRP A 31 -4.47 -21.85 6.78
N CYS A 32 -4.28 -22.79 7.71
CA CYS A 32 -4.74 -22.67 9.09
C CYS A 32 -4.05 -21.49 9.80
N LEU A 33 -2.73 -21.36 9.66
CA LEU A 33 -1.97 -20.25 10.22
C LEU A 33 -2.45 -18.89 9.69
N TYR A 34 -2.70 -18.80 8.38
CA TYR A 34 -3.30 -17.62 7.75
C TYR A 34 -4.67 -17.30 8.35
N GLY A 35 -5.54 -18.30 8.51
CA GLY A 35 -6.85 -18.13 9.13
C GLY A 35 -6.77 -17.63 10.56
N MET A 36 -5.87 -18.20 11.38
CA MET A 36 -5.65 -17.76 12.76
C MET A 36 -5.13 -16.31 12.83
N LEU A 37 -4.16 -15.94 12.00
CA LEU A 37 -3.64 -14.57 11.95
C LEU A 37 -4.71 -13.58 11.53
N LEU A 38 -5.50 -13.91 10.50
CA LEU A 38 -6.59 -13.05 10.04
C LEU A 38 -7.65 -12.88 11.13
N PHE A 39 -7.99 -13.96 11.82
CA PHE A 39 -8.93 -13.93 12.94
C PHE A 39 -8.41 -13.08 14.10
N ALA A 40 -7.13 -13.22 14.47
CA ALA A 40 -6.50 -12.40 15.50
C ALA A 40 -6.50 -10.91 15.16
N VAL A 41 -6.19 -10.54 13.91
CA VAL A 41 -6.27 -9.15 13.43
C VAL A 41 -7.70 -8.62 13.50
N ASN A 42 -8.69 -9.44 13.12
CA ASN A 42 -10.10 -9.08 13.16
C ASN A 42 -10.59 -8.85 14.60
N ILE A 43 -10.23 -9.74 15.53
CA ILE A 43 -10.56 -9.58 16.96
C ILE A 43 -9.88 -8.35 17.56
N SER A 44 -8.61 -8.10 17.24
CA SER A 44 -7.89 -6.93 17.74
C SER A 44 -8.64 -5.62 17.41
N ARG A 45 -9.23 -5.51 16.22
CA ARG A 45 -10.01 -4.34 15.80
C ARG A 45 -11.32 -4.17 16.58
N LEU A 46 -11.96 -5.27 16.96
CA LEU A 46 -13.15 -5.29 17.81
C LEU A 46 -12.79 -4.92 19.25
N PHE A 47 -11.67 -5.41 19.77
CA PHE A 47 -11.21 -5.15 21.13
C PHE A 47 -10.87 -3.67 21.37
N ILE A 48 -10.23 -3.02 20.39
CA ILE A 48 -9.92 -1.57 20.44
C ILE A 48 -11.19 -0.73 20.10
N ALA A 49 -12.34 -1.36 19.88
CA ALA A 49 -13.62 -0.73 19.52
C ALA A 49 -13.53 0.22 18.29
N THR A 50 -12.54 -0.01 17.42
CA THR A 50 -12.32 0.82 16.22
C THR A 50 -13.26 0.48 15.07
N HIS A 51 -13.84 -0.74 15.08
CA HIS A 51 -14.75 -1.21 14.05
C HIS A 51 -15.88 -2.04 14.66
N PHE A 52 -17.06 -1.96 14.04
CA PHE A 52 -18.19 -2.82 14.40
C PHE A 52 -18.03 -4.24 13.80
N PRO A 53 -18.60 -5.29 14.43
CA PRO A 53 -18.52 -6.67 13.94
C PRO A 53 -18.91 -6.83 12.46
N HIS A 54 -20.02 -6.20 12.05
CA HIS A 54 -20.49 -6.27 10.66
C HIS A 54 -19.49 -5.64 9.67
N GLN A 55 -18.79 -4.57 10.06
CA GLN A 55 -17.78 -3.91 9.21
C GLN A 55 -16.53 -4.77 9.06
N VAL A 56 -16.11 -5.47 10.13
CA VAL A 56 -14.96 -6.38 10.08
C VAL A 56 -15.26 -7.57 9.17
N VAL A 57 -16.46 -8.16 9.27
CA VAL A 57 -16.89 -9.27 8.40
C VAL A 57 -17.00 -8.81 6.95
N ALA A 58 -17.75 -7.74 6.68
CA ALA A 58 -17.90 -7.20 5.32
C ALA A 58 -16.53 -6.80 4.72
N GLY A 59 -15.68 -6.16 5.52
CA GLY A 59 -14.34 -5.77 5.10
C GLY A 59 -13.41 -6.96 4.83
N THR A 60 -13.59 -8.07 5.54
CA THR A 60 -12.83 -9.31 5.29
C THR A 60 -13.26 -9.97 3.98
N ILE A 61 -14.57 -10.10 3.77
CA ILE A 61 -15.15 -10.64 2.53
C ILE A 61 -14.73 -9.80 1.32
N ALA A 62 -14.88 -8.48 1.41
CA ALA A 62 -14.46 -7.56 0.35
C ALA A 62 -12.96 -7.67 0.06
N GLY A 63 -12.12 -7.85 1.09
CA GLY A 63 -10.68 -8.04 0.92
C GLY A 63 -10.33 -9.35 0.20
N MET A 64 -11.02 -10.44 0.51
CA MET A 64 -10.83 -11.72 -0.18
C MET A 64 -11.27 -11.64 -1.65
N LEU A 65 -12.43 -11.03 -1.93
CA LEU A 65 -12.91 -10.82 -3.30
C LEU A 65 -11.94 -9.97 -4.11
N LEU A 66 -11.44 -8.88 -3.53
CA LEU A 66 -10.42 -8.04 -4.15
C LEU A 66 -9.14 -8.82 -4.46
N GLY A 67 -8.70 -9.68 -3.52
CA GLY A 67 -7.56 -10.56 -3.73
C GLY A 67 -7.75 -11.55 -4.89
N GLU A 68 -8.96 -12.08 -5.07
CA GLU A 68 -9.27 -12.95 -6.23
C GLU A 68 -9.24 -12.18 -7.55
N VAL A 69 -9.81 -10.97 -7.59
CA VAL A 69 -9.79 -10.11 -8.79
C VAL A 69 -8.35 -9.78 -9.18
N ILE A 70 -7.52 -9.33 -8.23
CA ILE A 70 -6.11 -8.98 -8.49
C ILE A 70 -5.30 -10.18 -8.98
N LYS A 71 -5.63 -11.40 -8.54
CA LYS A 71 -4.96 -12.62 -9.00
C LYS A 71 -5.21 -12.89 -10.48
N HIS A 72 -6.41 -12.63 -10.98
CA HIS A 72 -6.74 -12.87 -12.38
C HIS A 72 -6.00 -11.93 -13.33
N GLU A 73 -5.63 -10.75 -12.84
CA GLU A 73 -4.74 -9.85 -13.55
C GLU A 73 -3.32 -10.42 -13.60
N HIS A 74 -2.85 -10.76 -14.80
CA HIS A 74 -1.45 -11.14 -14.99
C HIS A 74 -0.56 -9.93 -14.68
N VAL A 75 -0.01 -9.89 -13.46
CA VAL A 75 0.83 -8.79 -12.94
C VAL A 75 1.97 -8.42 -13.89
N SER A 76 2.47 -9.39 -14.67
CA SER A 76 3.52 -9.20 -15.68
C SER A 76 3.10 -8.41 -16.93
N LYS A 77 1.79 -8.24 -17.17
CA LYS A 77 1.24 -7.49 -18.32
C LYS A 77 0.65 -6.13 -17.93
N LEU A 78 0.66 -5.77 -16.64
CA LEU A 78 0.14 -4.50 -16.16
C LEU A 78 0.97 -3.32 -16.69
N ALA A 79 0.46 -2.68 -17.73
CA ALA A 79 0.97 -1.39 -18.21
C ALA A 79 0.49 -0.22 -17.33
N LEU A 80 1.16 0.94 -17.44
CA LEU A 80 0.79 2.21 -16.77
C LEU A 80 -0.71 2.54 -16.89
N ARG A 81 -1.34 2.23 -18.03
CA ARG A 81 -2.77 2.46 -18.27
C ARG A 81 -3.68 1.77 -17.25
N HIS A 82 -3.33 0.57 -16.78
CA HIS A 82 -4.15 -0.15 -15.79
C HIS A 82 -4.07 0.52 -14.43
N TYR A 83 -2.87 0.98 -14.02
CA TYR A 83 -2.69 1.75 -12.79
C TYR A 83 -3.49 3.05 -12.80
N LEU A 84 -3.43 3.79 -13.91
CA LEU A 84 -4.24 5.01 -14.08
C LEU A 84 -5.74 4.70 -14.13
N GLY A 85 -6.15 3.57 -14.71
CA GLY A 85 -7.54 3.10 -14.70
C GLY A 85 -8.04 2.86 -13.28
N TRP A 86 -7.27 2.17 -12.44
CA TRP A 86 -7.60 1.97 -11.03
C TRP A 86 -7.60 3.28 -10.24
N CYS A 87 -6.67 4.21 -10.48
CA CYS A 87 -6.71 5.55 -9.88
C CYS A 87 -8.00 6.30 -10.25
N THR A 88 -8.41 6.22 -11.52
CA THR A 88 -9.65 6.86 -12.00
C THR A 88 -10.87 6.25 -11.33
N LEU A 89 -10.92 4.92 -11.19
CA LEU A 89 -11.98 4.23 -10.46
C LEU A 89 -12.08 4.72 -9.01
N LEU A 90 -10.94 4.80 -8.30
CA LEU A 90 -10.91 5.29 -6.92
C LEU A 90 -11.39 6.74 -6.81
N LEU A 91 -10.99 7.61 -7.74
CA LEU A 91 -11.46 9.00 -7.80
C LEU A 91 -12.98 9.09 -8.02
N ILE A 92 -13.52 8.28 -8.93
CA ILE A 92 -14.97 8.22 -9.17
C ILE A 92 -15.70 7.74 -7.91
N LEU A 93 -15.19 6.68 -7.25
CA LEU A 93 -15.81 6.16 -6.03
C LEU A 93 -15.81 7.20 -4.89
N VAL A 94 -14.73 7.95 -4.73
CA VAL A 94 -14.65 9.07 -3.77
C VAL A 94 -15.67 10.14 -4.13
N ALA A 95 -15.71 10.58 -5.38
CA ALA A 95 -16.64 11.62 -5.82
C ALA A 95 -18.09 11.20 -5.58
N VAL A 96 -18.45 9.98 -6.00
CA VAL A 96 -19.79 9.41 -5.77
C VAL A 96 -20.11 9.37 -4.28
N THR A 97 -19.19 8.90 -3.44
CA THR A 97 -19.39 8.83 -1.98
C THR A 97 -19.58 10.23 -1.39
N TYR A 98 -18.74 11.19 -1.77
CA TYR A 98 -18.79 12.57 -1.30
C TYR A 98 -20.13 13.24 -1.65
N TYR A 99 -20.53 13.17 -2.93
CA TYR A 99 -21.80 13.75 -3.36
C TYR A 99 -23.02 13.03 -2.78
N THR A 100 -22.95 11.71 -2.61
CA THR A 100 -24.04 10.95 -1.96
C THR A 100 -24.25 11.41 -0.52
N ILE A 101 -23.16 11.63 0.24
CA ILE A 101 -23.24 12.14 1.61
C ILE A 101 -23.85 13.55 1.64
N LEU A 102 -23.44 14.41 0.71
CA LEU A 102 -24.02 15.76 0.56
C LEU A 102 -25.51 15.72 0.23
N LEU A 103 -25.94 14.83 -0.67
CA LEU A 103 -27.36 14.69 -1.05
C LEU A 103 -28.23 14.19 0.11
N ILE A 104 -27.66 13.40 1.02
CA ILE A 104 -28.33 12.96 2.26
C ILE A 104 -28.39 14.11 3.30
N GLY A 105 -27.73 15.25 3.05
CA GLY A 105 -27.70 16.40 3.94
C GLY A 105 -26.72 16.24 5.11
N LEU A 106 -25.75 15.34 4.98
CA LEU A 106 -24.70 15.12 5.97
C LEU A 106 -23.41 15.83 5.54
N ASP A 107 -22.63 16.29 6.51
CA ASP A 107 -21.29 16.81 6.27
C ASP A 107 -20.32 15.64 5.99
N PRO A 108 -19.59 15.63 4.85
CA PRO A 108 -18.55 14.62 4.58
C PRO A 108 -17.47 14.55 5.66
N PHE A 109 -17.19 15.65 6.36
CA PHE A 109 -16.18 15.73 7.41
C PHE A 109 -16.75 15.62 8.83
N TRP A 110 -18.03 15.26 8.99
CA TRP A 110 -18.66 15.15 10.30
C TRP A 110 -17.86 14.20 11.23
N SER A 111 -17.31 13.11 10.70
CA SER A 111 -16.53 12.14 11.49
C SER A 111 -15.34 12.79 12.21
N ILE A 112 -14.64 13.71 11.55
CA ILE A 112 -13.52 14.47 12.13
C ILE A 112 -14.05 15.39 13.22
N ALA A 113 -15.13 16.14 12.95
CA ALA A 113 -15.73 17.05 13.92
C ALA A 113 -16.19 16.31 15.20
N LYS A 114 -16.78 15.11 15.06
CA LYS A 114 -17.14 14.27 16.21
C LYS A 114 -15.91 13.72 16.94
N ALA A 115 -14.87 13.31 16.20
CA ALA A 115 -13.63 12.85 16.82
C ALA A 115 -13.01 13.96 17.70
N VAL A 116 -12.88 15.17 17.17
CA VAL A 116 -12.34 16.32 17.91
C VAL A 116 -13.20 16.67 19.13
N LYS A 117 -14.53 16.58 19.00
CA LYS A 117 -15.47 16.90 20.10
C LYS A 117 -15.43 15.92 21.27
N TRP A 118 -15.27 14.62 20.99
CA TRP A 118 -15.40 13.56 22.00
C TRP A 118 -14.06 12.93 22.42
N CYS A 119 -12.95 13.27 21.76
CA CYS A 119 -11.64 12.77 22.16
C CYS A 119 -11.18 13.44 23.47
N ALA A 120 -10.48 12.69 24.32
CA ALA A 120 -9.92 13.19 25.58
C ALA A 120 -8.90 14.32 25.35
N ASN A 121 -8.17 14.28 24.23
CA ASN A 121 -7.31 15.37 23.78
C ASN A 121 -7.49 15.57 22.26
N PRO A 122 -7.94 16.74 21.80
CA PRO A 122 -8.13 17.01 20.37
C PRO A 122 -6.84 16.88 19.54
N ASP A 123 -5.66 17.07 20.15
CA ASP A 123 -4.37 16.95 19.45
C ASP A 123 -4.04 15.50 19.02
N TRP A 124 -4.70 14.50 19.61
CA TRP A 124 -4.56 13.10 19.20
C TRP A 124 -5.36 12.78 17.93
N VAL A 125 -6.25 13.67 17.51
CA VAL A 125 -7.01 13.49 16.27
C VAL A 125 -6.17 13.98 15.11
N HIS A 126 -5.54 13.04 14.40
CA HIS A 126 -4.69 13.37 13.27
C HIS A 126 -5.48 13.34 11.95
N PRO A 127 -5.57 14.47 11.21
CA PRO A 127 -6.33 14.55 9.95
C PRO A 127 -5.82 13.62 8.83
N ASP A 128 -4.55 13.21 8.91
CA ASP A 128 -3.92 12.23 8.02
C ASP A 128 -4.44 10.79 8.22
N THR A 129 -5.20 10.53 9.27
CA THR A 129 -5.91 9.25 9.48
C THR A 129 -7.33 9.27 8.92
N SER A 130 -7.76 10.39 8.33
CA SER A 130 -9.10 10.51 7.75
C SER A 130 -9.30 9.61 6.53
N LEU A 131 -10.58 9.34 6.21
CA LEU A 131 -10.96 8.52 5.06
C LEU A 131 -10.47 9.12 3.74
N PHE A 132 -10.71 10.42 3.52
CA PHE A 132 -10.33 11.09 2.28
C PHE A 132 -8.83 11.15 2.09
N PHE A 133 -8.07 11.42 3.16
CA PHE A 133 -6.60 11.39 3.09
C PHE A 133 -6.06 9.98 2.86
N SER A 134 -6.69 8.94 3.42
CA SER A 134 -6.31 7.55 3.14
C SER A 134 -6.46 7.21 1.66
N ILE A 135 -7.52 7.70 1.01
CA ILE A 135 -7.74 7.47 -0.42
C ILE A 135 -6.77 8.29 -1.27
N ASP A 136 -6.49 9.54 -0.89
CA ASP A 136 -5.45 10.35 -1.53
C ASP A 136 -4.09 9.63 -1.49
N ARG A 137 -3.70 9.11 -0.32
CA ARG A 137 -2.49 8.28 -0.18
C ARG A 137 -2.51 7.08 -1.12
N ASP A 138 -3.61 6.33 -1.17
CA ASP A 138 -3.70 5.13 -2.01
C ASP A 138 -3.61 5.46 -3.51
N ILE A 139 -4.27 6.53 -3.97
CA ILE A 139 -4.18 7.02 -5.36
C ILE A 139 -2.75 7.46 -5.70
N SER A 140 -2.11 8.18 -4.78
CA SER A 140 -0.74 8.68 -4.94
C SER A 140 0.29 7.55 -5.02
N THR A 141 0.16 6.56 -4.15
CA THR A 141 0.99 5.36 -4.16
C THR A 141 0.78 4.54 -5.44
N LEU A 142 -0.47 4.37 -5.87
CA LEU A 142 -0.80 3.58 -7.06
C LEU A 142 -0.32 4.24 -8.36
N SER A 143 -0.57 5.55 -8.51
CA SER A 143 -0.08 6.33 -9.65
C SER A 143 1.45 6.41 -9.66
N GLY A 144 2.06 6.63 -8.49
CA GLY A 144 3.51 6.58 -8.30
C GLY A 144 4.09 5.25 -8.73
N PHE A 145 3.49 4.13 -8.31
CA PHE A 145 3.96 2.80 -8.69
C PHE A 145 3.86 2.56 -10.21
N GLY A 146 2.77 2.99 -10.84
CA GLY A 146 2.62 2.90 -12.29
C GLY A 146 3.70 3.65 -13.06
N VAL A 147 4.01 4.89 -12.63
CA VAL A 147 5.09 5.71 -13.21
C VAL A 147 6.45 5.08 -12.94
N SER A 148 6.69 4.61 -11.72
CA SER A 148 7.93 3.92 -11.31
C SER A 148 8.22 2.72 -12.20
N LEU A 149 7.23 1.86 -12.47
CA LEU A 149 7.42 0.70 -13.34
C LEU A 149 7.73 1.11 -14.79
N TYR A 150 7.07 2.16 -15.29
CA TYR A 150 7.36 2.69 -16.61
C TYR A 150 8.80 3.23 -16.71
N LEU A 151 9.26 3.98 -15.70
CA LEU A 151 10.64 4.49 -15.61
C LEU A 151 11.66 3.37 -15.41
N ALA A 152 11.40 2.42 -14.52
CA ALA A 152 12.29 1.28 -14.24
C ALA A 152 12.58 0.47 -15.52
N LYS A 153 11.55 0.23 -16.33
CA LYS A 153 11.69 -0.45 -17.63
C LYS A 153 12.51 0.37 -18.63
N ARG A 154 12.28 1.69 -18.71
CA ARG A 154 13.03 2.61 -19.59
C ARG A 154 14.50 2.71 -19.22
N LEU A 155 14.79 2.78 -17.93
CA LEU A 155 16.14 2.90 -17.36
C LEU A 155 16.83 1.54 -17.18
N LYS A 156 16.18 0.43 -17.56
CA LYS A 156 16.68 -0.95 -17.39
C LYS A 156 17.17 -1.22 -15.96
N VAL A 157 16.37 -0.80 -14.99
CA VAL A 157 16.65 -1.00 -13.55
C VAL A 157 16.46 -2.48 -13.15
N ASP A 158 15.69 -3.24 -13.93
CA ASP A 158 15.36 -4.67 -13.72
C ASP A 158 16.54 -5.66 -13.81
N SER A 159 17.79 -5.21 -13.87
CA SER A 159 18.92 -6.13 -13.73
C SER A 159 18.99 -6.61 -12.28
N GLU A 160 18.70 -7.89 -12.05
CA GLU A 160 18.93 -8.60 -10.78
C GLU A 160 20.28 -8.19 -10.18
N LEU A 161 20.25 -7.43 -9.08
CA LEU A 161 21.43 -7.14 -8.27
C LEU A 161 21.93 -8.48 -7.70
N ARG A 162 22.94 -9.09 -8.34
CA ARG A 162 23.33 -10.48 -8.03
C ARG A 162 23.92 -10.62 -6.61
N ASN A 163 24.45 -9.54 -6.05
CA ASN A 163 25.09 -9.55 -4.75
C ASN A 163 24.08 -9.41 -3.59
N PRO A 164 24.00 -10.39 -2.66
CA PRO A 164 23.08 -10.34 -1.52
C PRO A 164 23.33 -9.16 -0.58
N MET A 165 24.57 -8.67 -0.47
CA MET A 165 24.85 -7.48 0.34
C MET A 165 24.18 -6.23 -0.23
N VAL A 166 24.16 -6.09 -1.56
CA VAL A 166 23.52 -4.93 -2.21
C VAL A 166 21.99 -5.04 -2.10
N LYS A 167 21.42 -6.25 -2.13
CA LYS A 167 20.00 -6.48 -1.81
C LYS A 167 19.66 -6.08 -0.37
N CYS A 168 20.47 -6.47 0.62
CA CYS A 168 20.29 -6.03 2.01
C CYS A 168 20.38 -4.51 2.13
N LEU A 169 21.37 -3.88 1.50
CA LEU A 169 21.52 -2.43 1.50
C LEU A 169 20.32 -1.72 0.86
N GLN A 170 19.78 -2.26 -0.25
CA GLN A 170 18.56 -1.76 -0.88
C GLN A 170 17.37 -1.80 0.08
N ILE A 171 17.17 -2.91 0.80
CA ILE A 171 16.08 -3.07 1.76
C ILE A 171 16.24 -2.05 2.90
N ILE A 172 17.44 -1.95 3.48
CA ILE A 172 17.73 -1.01 4.57
C ILE A 172 17.48 0.44 4.13
N LEU A 173 17.97 0.82 2.95
CA LEU A 173 17.78 2.18 2.43
C LEU A 173 16.30 2.47 2.13
N SER A 174 15.57 1.49 1.59
CA SER A 174 14.12 1.63 1.31
C SER A 174 13.32 1.81 2.59
N ILE A 175 13.64 1.06 3.65
CA ILE A 175 13.02 1.19 4.96
C ILE A 175 13.38 2.55 5.58
N ALA A 176 14.66 2.95 5.54
CA ALA A 176 15.11 4.23 6.09
C ALA A 176 14.41 5.43 5.44
N VAL A 177 14.31 5.43 4.10
CA VAL A 177 13.57 6.48 3.36
C VAL A 177 12.10 6.47 3.74
N THR A 178 11.47 5.30 3.81
CA THR A 178 10.06 5.16 4.16
C THR A 178 9.76 5.73 5.55
N LEU A 179 10.55 5.34 6.57
CA LEU A 179 10.40 5.81 7.95
C LEU A 179 10.67 7.32 8.09
N THR A 180 11.66 7.83 7.35
CA THR A 180 11.98 9.27 7.34
C THR A 180 10.84 10.08 6.73
N MET A 181 10.30 9.61 5.60
CA MET A 181 9.14 10.24 4.97
C MET A 181 7.92 10.17 5.89
N GLU A 182 7.67 9.05 6.55
CA GLU A 182 6.55 8.90 7.50
C GLU A 182 6.64 9.91 8.65
N SER A 183 7.84 10.11 9.19
CA SER A 183 8.10 11.05 10.30
C SER A 183 7.82 12.52 9.96
N TYR A 184 7.81 12.88 8.67
CA TYR A 184 7.56 14.25 8.24
C TYR A 184 6.05 14.59 8.25
N LYS A 185 5.65 15.48 9.16
CA LYS A 185 4.28 15.99 9.25
C LYS A 185 4.01 17.05 8.18
N ILE A 186 2.87 16.95 7.50
CA ILE A 186 2.46 17.88 6.45
C ILE A 186 1.84 19.13 7.12
N PRO A 187 2.18 20.35 6.69
CA PRO A 187 1.59 21.57 7.25
C PRO A 187 0.06 21.63 7.01
N HIS A 188 -0.69 21.97 8.06
CA HIS A 188 -2.17 21.97 8.08
C HIS A 188 -2.81 23.35 7.82
N GLN A 189 -2.05 24.34 7.34
CA GLN A 189 -2.54 25.72 7.23
C GLN A 189 -3.63 25.91 6.16
N ASN A 190 -3.60 25.09 5.11
CA ASN A 190 -4.59 25.12 4.03
C ASN A 190 -4.90 23.68 3.62
N GLU A 191 -6.18 23.32 3.56
CA GLU A 191 -6.65 21.99 3.18
C GLU A 191 -6.10 21.56 1.81
N LEU A 192 -6.05 22.47 0.83
CA LEU A 192 -5.51 22.17 -0.49
C LEU A 192 -4.02 21.81 -0.43
N ILE A 193 -3.23 22.56 0.35
CA ILE A 193 -1.79 22.29 0.53
C ILE A 193 -1.58 20.97 1.26
N PHE A 194 -2.46 20.65 2.20
CA PHE A 194 -2.42 19.40 2.94
C PHE A 194 -2.61 18.18 2.03
N TYR A 195 -3.65 18.18 1.18
CA TYR A 195 -3.88 17.08 0.23
C TYR A 195 -2.83 17.03 -0.89
N ILE A 196 -2.47 18.15 -1.50
CA ILE A 196 -1.41 18.17 -2.53
C ILE A 196 -0.07 17.72 -1.94
N GLY A 197 0.26 18.16 -0.73
CA GLY A 197 1.47 17.75 -0.01
C GLY A 197 1.46 16.25 0.31
N GLY A 198 0.32 15.72 0.73
CA GLY A 198 0.10 14.28 0.90
C GLY A 198 0.35 13.51 -0.39
N PHE A 199 -0.26 13.98 -1.48
CA PHE A 199 -0.12 13.37 -2.79
C PHE A 199 1.35 13.29 -3.23
N VAL A 200 2.03 14.44 -3.22
CA VAL A 200 3.44 14.54 -3.63
C VAL A 200 4.32 13.68 -2.74
N LYS A 201 4.08 13.66 -1.42
CA LYS A 201 4.82 12.85 -0.46
C LYS A 201 4.77 11.36 -0.81
N PHE A 202 3.57 10.78 -0.92
CA PHE A 202 3.43 9.34 -1.17
C PHE A 202 3.78 8.95 -2.62
N PHE A 203 3.49 9.80 -3.59
CA PHE A 203 3.93 9.61 -4.98
C PHE A 203 5.46 9.55 -5.08
N SER A 204 6.15 10.52 -4.47
CA SER A 204 7.62 10.61 -4.52
C SER A 204 8.27 9.46 -3.76
N MET A 205 7.73 9.09 -2.60
CA MET A 205 8.20 7.96 -1.79
C MET A 205 8.28 6.67 -2.62
N VAL A 206 7.23 6.34 -3.37
CA VAL A 206 7.19 5.13 -4.21
C VAL A 206 8.21 5.20 -5.35
N ASN A 207 8.36 6.37 -5.99
CA ASN A 207 9.36 6.57 -7.05
C ASN A 207 10.79 6.42 -6.53
N ILE A 208 11.08 6.92 -5.32
CA ILE A 208 12.39 6.79 -4.71
C ILE A 208 12.71 5.31 -4.44
N VAL A 209 11.77 4.57 -3.83
CA VAL A 209 11.98 3.16 -3.46
C VAL A 209 12.13 2.26 -4.67
N VAL A 210 11.29 2.44 -5.70
CA VAL A 210 11.23 1.51 -6.84
C VAL A 210 12.24 1.85 -7.94
N VAL A 211 12.60 3.13 -8.13
CA VAL A 211 13.48 3.55 -9.23
C VAL A 211 14.80 4.11 -8.71
N VAL A 212 14.76 5.14 -7.86
CA VAL A 212 15.97 5.91 -7.51
C VAL A 212 16.98 5.07 -6.75
N ILE A 213 16.55 4.39 -5.69
CA ILE A 213 17.42 3.53 -4.87
C ILE A 213 18.11 2.44 -5.72
N PRO A 214 17.36 1.55 -6.43
CA PRO A 214 18.00 0.50 -7.20
C PRO A 214 18.85 1.03 -8.36
N TYR A 215 18.46 2.14 -9.00
CA TYR A 215 19.26 2.78 -10.04
C TYR A 215 20.60 3.33 -9.49
N CYS A 216 20.57 4.02 -8.35
CA CYS A 216 21.78 4.53 -7.70
C CYS A 216 22.71 3.39 -7.26
N LEU A 217 22.18 2.34 -6.64
CA LEU A 217 22.96 1.16 -6.24
C LEU A 217 23.57 0.47 -7.46
N LYS A 218 22.81 0.29 -8.53
CA LYS A 218 23.33 -0.25 -9.79
C LYS A 218 24.52 0.56 -10.30
N LYS A 219 24.38 1.89 -10.41
CA LYS A 219 25.44 2.78 -10.89
C LYS A 219 26.69 2.77 -9.98
N CYS A 220 26.51 2.63 -8.67
CA CYS A 220 27.63 2.57 -7.73
C CYS A 220 28.36 1.22 -7.73
N PHE A 221 27.67 0.10 -7.96
CA PHE A 221 28.24 -1.25 -7.85
C PHE A 221 28.56 -1.93 -9.21
N GLU A 222 28.01 -1.48 -10.33
CA GLU A 222 28.38 -1.93 -11.69
C GLU A 222 29.88 -1.71 -12.07
N PRO A 223 30.59 -0.66 -11.63
CA PRO A 223 32.00 -0.49 -11.98
C PRO A 223 32.91 -1.57 -11.36
N VAL A 224 32.53 -2.12 -10.21
CA VAL A 224 33.35 -3.06 -9.43
C VAL A 224 33.30 -4.48 -10.01
N GLU A 225 32.15 -4.91 -10.57
CA GLU A 225 32.04 -6.24 -11.22
C GLU A 225 32.79 -6.31 -12.56
N ARG A 226 32.97 -5.18 -13.24
CA ARG A 226 33.74 -5.14 -14.50
C ARG A 226 35.26 -5.31 -14.28
N ILE A 227 35.77 -4.83 -13.14
CA ILE A 227 37.19 -4.94 -12.75
C ILE A 227 37.51 -6.34 -12.18
N LYS A 228 36.53 -7.00 -11.55
CA LYS A 228 36.73 -8.34 -10.98
C LYS A 228 36.70 -9.47 -12.02
N ASN A 229 36.23 -9.16 -13.25
CA ASN A 229 36.09 -10.11 -14.36
C ASN A 229 37.02 -9.79 -15.56
N SER A 230 37.95 -8.84 -15.43
CA SER A 230 39.05 -8.60 -16.39
C SER A 230 40.37 -9.07 -15.81
#